data_AF-A0A5A7QQ35-F1
#
_entry.id   AF-A0A5A7QQ35-F1
#
_cell.length_a   1.000
_cell.length_b   1.000
_cell.length_c   1.000
_cell.angle_alpha   90.00
_cell.angle_beta   90.00
_cell.angle_gamma   90.00
#
_symmetry.space_group_name_H-M   'P 1'
#
loop_
_entity.id
_entity.type
_entity.pdbx_description
1 polymer ?
#
loop_
_entity_poly.entity_id
_entity_poly.type
_entity_poly.pdbx_seq_one_letter_code
_entity_poly.pdbx_strand_id
1 'polypeptide(L)'
;MGAYTYVSELWKKKQSDVMRFLQRVRCWEYRQLPAVVRVTRPTRPDKARRLGYKAKQGYVVYRVRVRRGGRKRPVPKGIVYGKPTNQGVTQLKFQRSKRSVAEERAGRKLGGLRVLNSYWINEDSTYKYFEVILVDTAHTTIRNDPRINWLCNPVHKHRELRGLTSAGKKYRGLRGRGHLHHKARSLTLISFQSSIARWMKENSTTQWVDDSASSVLICMLYKFRVLLFQFKLSTKAVNSHTQGKKATTGYVIFLGSNVISTFNKDALLILSFIDIVLTRFSMQNSKESKVRLT
;
A
#
# COMPACT_ATOMS: atom_id res chain seq x y z
N MET A 1 20.76 35.86 16.69
CA MET A 1 20.29 34.83 15.73
C MET A 1 21.42 33.84 15.46
N GLY A 2 21.13 32.53 15.35
CA GLY A 2 22.17 31.52 15.07
C GLY A 2 22.49 31.36 13.58
N ALA A 3 23.69 30.86 13.25
CA ALA A 3 24.16 30.65 11.86
C ALA A 3 23.17 29.88 10.95
N TYR A 4 22.49 28.87 11.50
CA TYR A 4 21.51 28.07 10.74
C TYR A 4 20.28 28.87 10.27
N THR A 5 19.93 29.95 10.96
CA THR A 5 18.85 30.84 10.56
C THR A 5 19.20 31.55 9.26
N TYR A 6 20.41 32.13 9.18
CA TYR A 6 20.90 32.79 7.96
C TYR A 6 20.98 31.82 6.77
N VAL A 7 21.49 30.60 6.98
CA VAL A 7 21.50 29.57 5.93
C VAL A 7 20.07 29.24 5.48
N SER A 8 19.13 29.11 6.42
CA SER A 8 17.73 28.87 6.09
C SER A 8 17.11 30.01 5.26
N GLU A 9 17.41 31.27 5.58
CA GLU A 9 16.95 32.44 4.81
C GLU A 9 17.55 32.47 3.40
N LEU A 10 18.84 32.18 3.26
CA LEU A 10 19.51 32.10 1.95
C LEU A 10 18.83 31.07 1.05
N TRP A 11 18.48 29.90 1.59
CA TRP A 11 17.76 28.85 0.86
C TRP A 11 16.30 29.17 0.56
N LYS A 12 15.69 30.19 1.17
CA LYS A 12 14.37 30.68 0.75
C LYS A 12 14.49 31.48 -0.56
N LYS A 13 15.50 32.34 -0.68
CA LYS A 13 15.79 33.17 -1.87
C LYS A 13 16.57 32.40 -2.96
N LYS A 14 16.03 31.29 -3.46
CA LYS A 14 16.73 30.42 -4.46
C LYS A 14 16.98 31.05 -5.81
N GLN A 15 16.24 32.12 -6.12
CA GLN A 15 16.34 32.88 -7.37
C GLN A 15 17.39 34.00 -7.30
N SER A 16 18.07 34.21 -6.16
CA SER A 16 19.22 35.13 -6.15
C SER A 16 20.36 34.57 -7.00
N ASP A 17 21.19 35.46 -7.55
CA ASP A 17 22.24 35.06 -8.49
C ASP A 17 23.29 34.16 -7.82
N VAL A 18 23.64 34.44 -6.57
CA VAL A 18 24.50 33.57 -5.75
C VAL A 18 23.93 32.15 -5.65
N MET A 19 22.64 32.02 -5.33
CA MET A 19 22.01 30.70 -5.17
C MET A 19 21.81 29.98 -6.50
N ARG A 20 21.52 30.70 -7.58
CA ARG A 20 21.43 30.14 -8.93
C ARG A 20 22.78 29.62 -9.40
N PHE A 21 23.84 30.41 -9.24
CA PHE A 21 25.21 30.04 -9.57
C PHE A 21 25.62 28.75 -8.85
N LEU A 22 25.47 28.71 -7.52
CA LEU A 22 25.79 27.53 -6.71
C LEU A 22 24.97 26.30 -7.12
N GLN A 23 23.68 26.47 -7.44
CA GLN A 23 22.83 25.36 -7.90
C GLN A 23 23.24 24.87 -9.29
N ARG A 24 23.67 25.74 -10.20
CA ARG A 24 24.15 25.34 -11.54
C ARG A 24 25.41 24.49 -11.43
N VAL A 25 26.42 24.94 -10.69
CA VAL A 25 27.68 24.20 -10.48
C VAL A 25 27.41 22.83 -9.84
N ARG A 26 26.61 22.78 -8.77
CA ARG A 26 26.21 21.51 -8.15
C ARG A 26 25.44 20.60 -9.10
N CYS A 27 24.53 21.16 -9.89
CA CYS A 27 23.73 20.35 -10.81
C CYS A 27 24.63 19.65 -11.84
N TRP A 28 25.63 20.36 -12.35
CA TRP A 28 26.62 19.80 -13.26
C TRP A 28 27.35 18.60 -12.63
N GLU A 29 27.88 18.74 -11.41
CA GLU A 29 28.52 17.65 -10.66
C GLU A 29 27.56 16.45 -10.50
N TYR A 30 26.30 16.71 -10.16
CA TYR A 30 25.33 15.66 -9.85
C TYR A 30 24.91 14.85 -11.09
N ARG A 31 25.09 15.40 -12.30
CA ARG A 31 24.84 14.66 -13.56
C ARG A 31 25.90 13.60 -13.80
N GLN A 32 27.16 13.90 -13.49
CA GLN A 32 28.30 13.00 -13.67
C GLN A 32 28.27 11.83 -12.69
N LEU A 33 27.71 12.05 -11.50
CA LEU A 33 27.59 11.03 -10.47
C LEU A 33 26.47 9.98 -10.77
N PRO A 34 26.59 8.76 -10.19
CA PRO A 34 25.58 7.73 -10.35
C PRO A 34 24.23 8.11 -9.73
N ALA A 35 23.18 7.36 -10.09
CA ALA A 35 21.81 7.70 -9.70
C ALA A 35 21.54 7.69 -8.19
N VAL A 36 22.30 6.88 -7.44
CA VAL A 36 22.28 6.80 -5.97
C VAL A 36 23.72 6.79 -5.50
N VAL A 37 24.14 7.86 -4.83
CA VAL A 37 25.51 8.09 -4.37
C VAL A 37 25.52 8.45 -2.88
N ARG A 38 26.50 7.94 -2.13
CA ARG A 38 26.70 8.29 -0.73
C ARG A 38 27.37 9.66 -0.65
N VAL A 39 26.88 10.52 0.24
CA VAL A 39 27.50 11.83 0.51
C VAL A 39 28.10 11.80 1.91
N THR A 40 29.30 12.34 2.07
CA THR A 40 30.01 12.37 3.37
C THR A 40 29.36 13.33 4.36
N ARG A 41 28.89 14.49 3.88
CA ARG A 41 28.19 15.51 4.68
C ARG A 41 26.93 15.98 3.95
N PRO A 42 25.83 16.30 4.65
CA PRO A 42 24.64 16.80 4.01
C PRO A 42 24.93 18.14 3.32
N THR A 43 24.49 18.30 2.06
CA THR A 43 24.64 19.57 1.31
C THR A 43 23.91 20.72 2.02
N ARG A 44 22.85 20.39 2.76
CA ARG A 44 22.01 21.32 3.52
C ARG A 44 21.95 20.93 5.00
N PRO A 45 22.93 21.32 5.82
CA PRO A 45 22.95 20.97 7.24
C PRO A 45 21.76 21.59 8.01
N ASP A 46 21.30 22.78 7.63
CA ASP A 46 20.11 23.46 8.18
C ASP A 46 18.86 22.57 8.07
N LYS A 47 18.62 22.03 6.87
CA LYS A 47 17.43 21.27 6.55
C LYS A 47 17.51 19.86 7.08
N ALA A 48 18.69 19.24 6.99
CA ALA A 48 18.94 17.91 7.51
C ALA A 48 18.68 17.84 9.02
N ARG A 49 19.21 18.81 9.79
CA ARG A 49 19.01 18.87 11.25
C ARG A 49 17.53 19.01 11.63
N ARG A 50 16.77 19.85 10.91
CA ARG A 50 15.31 20.01 11.13
C ARG A 50 14.54 18.71 10.88
N LEU A 51 15.06 17.84 10.04
CA LEU A 51 14.44 16.55 9.70
C LEU A 51 14.93 15.38 10.56
N GLY A 52 15.79 15.64 11.55
CA GLY A 52 16.26 14.64 12.50
C GLY A 52 17.67 14.10 12.26
N TYR A 53 18.43 14.65 11.30
CA TYR A 53 19.84 14.30 11.14
C TYR A 53 20.67 14.81 12.33
N LYS A 54 21.57 13.95 12.82
CA LYS A 54 22.60 14.29 13.81
C LYS A 54 23.95 13.84 13.26
N ALA A 55 24.98 14.65 13.46
CA ALA A 55 26.34 14.32 13.04
C ALA A 55 26.98 13.39 14.09
N LYS A 56 26.54 12.15 14.11
CA LYS A 56 27.11 11.05 14.91
C LYS A 56 27.12 9.78 14.08
N GLN A 57 27.89 8.79 14.52
CA GLN A 57 27.99 7.53 13.79
C GLN A 57 26.62 6.83 13.70
N GLY A 58 26.40 6.13 12.58
CA GLY A 58 25.13 5.46 12.27
C GLY A 58 24.14 6.30 11.46
N TYR A 59 24.34 7.61 11.31
CA TYR A 59 23.61 8.41 10.31
C TYR A 59 24.35 8.43 8.98
N VAL A 60 23.64 8.20 7.88
CA VAL A 60 24.19 8.25 6.53
C VAL A 60 23.28 9.07 5.63
N VAL A 61 23.87 9.81 4.70
CA VAL A 61 23.14 10.62 3.72
C VAL A 61 23.44 10.11 2.32
N TYR A 62 22.39 9.86 1.54
CA TYR A 62 22.51 9.45 0.15
C TYR A 62 21.80 10.45 -0.76
N ARG A 63 22.47 10.85 -1.84
CA ARG A 63 21.90 11.66 -2.91
C ARG A 63 21.27 10.74 -3.95
N VAL A 64 20.03 11.02 -4.30
CA VAL A 64 19.24 10.24 -5.24
C VAL A 64 18.66 11.14 -6.32
N ARG A 65 18.88 10.78 -7.58
CA ARG A 65 18.25 11.44 -8.73
C ARG A 65 16.97 10.71 -9.17
N VAL A 66 15.93 11.47 -9.50
CA VAL A 66 14.65 10.96 -10.02
C VAL A 66 14.26 11.74 -11.27
N ARG A 67 13.89 11.03 -12.35
CA ARG A 67 13.50 11.67 -13.62
C ARG A 67 12.23 12.50 -13.44
N ARG A 68 12.20 13.69 -14.03
CA ARG A 68 11.05 14.60 -14.09
C ARG A 68 9.97 14.07 -15.06
N GLY A 69 8.83 14.74 -15.10
CA GLY A 69 7.70 14.38 -15.94
C GLY A 69 6.74 13.37 -15.32
N GLY A 70 5.67 13.09 -16.07
CA GLY A 70 4.63 12.10 -15.74
C GLY A 70 5.12 10.66 -15.90
N ARG A 71 4.18 9.72 -15.94
CA ARG A 71 4.47 8.30 -16.19
C ARG A 71 3.60 7.82 -17.34
N LYS A 72 4.22 7.37 -18.42
CA LYS A 72 3.52 6.65 -19.50
C LYS A 72 3.00 5.32 -18.95
N ARG A 73 1.78 4.93 -19.32
CA ARG A 73 1.29 3.57 -19.05
C ARG A 73 2.18 2.56 -19.80
N PRO A 74 2.66 1.48 -19.15
CA PRO A 74 3.44 0.46 -19.83
C PRO A 74 2.49 -0.42 -20.67
N VAL A 75 2.23 -0.01 -21.91
CA VAL A 75 1.44 -0.77 -22.89
C VAL A 75 2.22 -0.92 -24.19
N PRO A 76 2.26 -2.13 -24.77
CA PRO A 76 2.86 -2.34 -26.09
C PRO A 76 2.18 -1.44 -27.13
N LYS A 77 2.99 -0.73 -27.93
CA LYS A 77 2.52 0.18 -29.01
C LYS A 77 1.53 1.29 -28.61
N GLY A 78 1.27 1.50 -27.32
CA GLY A 78 0.25 2.45 -26.87
C GLY A 78 -1.18 1.95 -26.99
N ILE A 79 -1.40 0.67 -27.32
CA ILE A 79 -2.73 0.10 -27.55
C ILE A 79 -3.33 -0.31 -26.21
N VAL A 80 -4.53 0.19 -25.91
CA VAL A 80 -5.30 -0.17 -24.71
C VAL A 80 -6.68 -0.63 -25.14
N TYR A 81 -7.01 -1.89 -24.86
CA TYR A 81 -8.32 -2.45 -25.17
C TYR A 81 -9.36 -2.05 -24.12
N GLY A 82 -10.64 -2.03 -24.53
CA GLY A 82 -11.78 -1.74 -23.68
C GLY A 82 -12.31 -0.31 -23.80
N LYS A 83 -13.03 0.15 -22.77
CA LYS A 83 -13.79 1.41 -22.78
C LYS A 83 -12.90 2.64 -23.07
N PRO A 84 -13.39 3.64 -23.83
CA PRO A 84 -12.62 4.86 -24.15
C PRO A 84 -12.03 5.59 -22.95
N THR A 85 -12.71 5.57 -21.80
CA THR A 85 -12.25 6.18 -20.54
C THR A 85 -10.90 5.64 -20.06
N ASN A 86 -10.59 4.39 -20.39
CA ASN A 86 -9.35 3.73 -19.98
C ASN A 86 -8.24 3.86 -21.02
N GLN A 87 -8.47 4.44 -22.20
CA GLN A 87 -7.49 4.43 -23.30
C GLN A 87 -6.35 5.45 -23.14
N GLY A 88 -6.36 6.31 -22.12
CA GLY A 88 -5.30 7.30 -21.88
C GLY A 88 -3.93 6.69 -21.56
N VAL A 89 -2.88 7.08 -22.31
CA VAL A 89 -1.51 6.53 -22.17
C VAL A 89 -0.50 7.54 -21.62
N THR A 90 -0.45 8.77 -22.17
CA THR A 90 0.65 9.73 -21.95
C THR A 90 0.42 10.69 -20.80
N GLN A 91 -0.79 11.25 -20.67
CA GLN A 91 -1.08 12.33 -19.70
C GLN A 91 -1.36 11.83 -18.26
N LEU A 92 -0.96 10.59 -17.95
CA LEU A 92 -1.15 10.01 -16.62
C LEU A 92 -0.15 10.59 -15.61
N LYS A 93 -0.70 11.03 -14.48
CA LYS A 93 0.07 11.54 -13.33
C LYS A 93 0.27 10.43 -12.32
N PHE A 94 1.48 10.32 -11.79
CA PHE A 94 1.79 9.33 -10.77
C PHE A 94 1.25 9.77 -9.40
N GLN A 95 0.56 8.88 -8.70
CA GLN A 95 -0.06 9.17 -7.39
C GLN A 95 0.96 9.57 -6.31
N ARG A 96 2.16 8.97 -6.34
CA ARG A 96 3.22 9.26 -5.35
C ARG A 96 4.09 10.42 -5.81
N SER A 97 4.54 11.22 -4.85
CA SER A 97 5.49 12.31 -5.13
C SER A 97 6.87 11.78 -5.55
N LYS A 98 7.61 12.54 -6.37
CA LYS A 98 8.99 12.21 -6.79
C LYS A 98 9.95 12.06 -5.59
N ARG A 99 9.67 12.76 -4.49
CA ARG A 99 10.41 12.62 -3.22
C ARG A 99 10.18 11.24 -2.58
N SER A 100 8.94 10.74 -2.58
CA SER A 100 8.64 9.36 -2.14
C SER A 100 9.35 8.33 -3.02
N VAL A 101 9.36 8.55 -4.33
CA VAL A 101 10.09 7.67 -5.28
C VAL A 101 11.59 7.65 -5.00
N ALA A 102 12.18 8.79 -4.61
CA ALA A 102 13.59 8.86 -4.23
C ALA A 102 13.88 8.05 -2.96
N GLU A 103 13.02 8.16 -1.95
CA GLU A 103 13.12 7.38 -0.71
C GLU A 103 13.03 5.87 -0.98
N GLU A 104 12.08 5.43 -1.81
CA GLU A 104 11.93 4.02 -2.18
C GLU A 104 13.13 3.50 -2.97
N ARG A 105 13.69 4.31 -3.87
CA ARG A 105 14.89 3.94 -4.65
C ARG A 105 16.10 3.76 -3.73
N ALA A 106 16.28 4.63 -2.73
CA ALA A 106 17.31 4.47 -1.71
C ALA A 106 17.05 3.22 -0.85
N GLY A 107 15.83 3.05 -0.32
CA GLY A 107 15.48 1.93 0.56
C GLY A 107 15.60 0.55 -0.10
N ARG A 108 15.31 0.44 -1.40
CA ARG A 108 15.53 -0.81 -2.16
C ARG A 108 17.02 -1.10 -2.37
N LYS A 109 17.82 -0.09 -2.69
CA LYS A 109 19.27 -0.27 -2.90
C LYS A 109 20.00 -0.54 -1.56
N LEU A 110 19.50 0.02 -0.47
CA LEU A 110 20.13 0.01 0.86
C LEU A 110 19.23 -0.71 1.88
N GLY A 111 18.93 -1.99 1.64
CA GLY A 111 17.94 -2.74 2.45
C GLY A 111 18.30 -2.88 3.94
N GLY A 112 19.59 -2.86 4.28
CA GLY A 112 20.08 -2.91 5.66
C GLY A 112 19.82 -1.63 6.46
N LEU A 113 19.66 -0.49 5.78
CA LEU A 113 19.45 0.81 6.43
C LEU A 113 17.96 1.12 6.56
N ARG A 114 17.63 2.09 7.44
CA ARG A 114 16.26 2.61 7.60
C ARG A 114 16.20 4.05 7.14
N VAL A 115 15.27 4.34 6.23
CA VAL A 115 15.02 5.71 5.77
C VAL A 115 14.36 6.51 6.90
N LEU A 116 14.98 7.60 7.34
CA LEU A 116 14.38 8.51 8.33
C LEU A 116 13.50 9.56 7.63
N ASN A 117 14.10 10.30 6.71
CA ASN A 117 13.44 11.37 5.97
C ASN A 117 14.26 11.74 4.72
N SER A 118 13.78 12.69 3.93
CA SER A 118 14.50 13.21 2.76
C SER A 118 14.28 14.71 2.57
N TYR A 119 15.05 15.36 1.71
CA TYR A 119 14.80 16.74 1.32
C TYR A 119 15.29 17.04 -0.10
N TRP A 120 14.69 18.06 -0.71
CA TRP A 120 15.08 18.55 -2.03
C TRP A 120 16.35 19.39 -1.94
N ILE A 121 17.21 19.27 -2.96
CA ILE A 121 18.47 20.02 -3.04
C ILE A 121 18.56 20.81 -4.32
N ASN A 122 18.26 20.16 -5.44
CA ASN A 122 18.46 20.73 -6.76
C ASN A 122 17.52 20.10 -7.78
N GLU A 123 17.33 20.77 -8.90
CA GLU A 123 16.62 20.24 -10.04
C GLU A 123 17.20 20.76 -11.35
N ASP A 124 17.10 19.91 -12.37
CA ASP A 124 17.47 20.18 -13.75
C ASP A 124 16.23 19.99 -14.63
N SER A 125 16.30 20.27 -15.94
CA SER A 125 15.24 19.96 -16.90
C SER A 125 14.78 18.49 -16.84
N THR A 126 15.73 17.57 -16.70
CA THR A 126 15.47 16.11 -16.80
C THR A 126 15.32 15.42 -15.44
N TYR A 127 16.00 15.89 -14.39
CA TYR A 127 16.06 15.20 -13.09
C TYR A 127 15.75 16.14 -11.91
N LYS A 128 15.21 15.57 -10.83
CA LYS A 128 15.15 16.19 -9.50
C LYS A 128 16.07 15.41 -8.56
N TYR A 129 16.81 16.13 -7.73
CA TYR A 129 17.77 15.57 -6.80
C TYR A 129 17.28 15.74 -5.36
N PHE A 130 17.36 14.66 -4.59
CA PHE A 130 17.01 14.61 -3.18
C PHE A 130 18.15 14.00 -2.38
N GLU A 131 18.39 14.49 -1.16
CA GLU A 131 19.15 13.71 -0.17
C GLU A 131 18.17 12.97 0.73
N VAL A 132 18.43 11.69 0.91
CA VAL A 132 17.73 10.78 1.81
C VAL A 132 18.62 10.56 3.02
N ILE A 133 18.08 10.84 4.20
CA ILE A 133 18.72 10.55 5.48
C ILE A 133 18.36 9.11 5.84
N LEU A 134 19.37 8.27 5.94
CA LEU A 134 19.25 6.90 6.39
C LEU A 134 19.96 6.73 7.73
N VAL A 135 19.51 5.72 8.47
CA VAL A 135 20.05 5.33 9.77
C VAL A 135 20.40 3.86 9.72
N ASP A 136 21.59 3.53 10.19
CA ASP A 136 22.00 2.16 10.46
C ASP A 136 21.48 1.72 11.83
N THR A 137 20.60 0.73 11.84
CA THR A 137 20.00 0.19 13.07
C THR A 137 20.90 -0.79 13.81
N ALA A 138 21.95 -1.31 13.15
CA ALA A 138 22.89 -2.23 13.78
C ALA A 138 23.91 -1.49 14.66
N HIS A 139 24.14 -0.18 14.40
CA HIS A 139 25.11 0.61 15.15
C HIS A 139 24.67 0.88 16.61
N THR A 140 25.55 0.58 17.56
CA THR A 140 25.37 0.82 19.00
C THR A 140 25.01 2.27 19.34
N THR A 141 25.60 3.24 18.63
CA THR A 141 25.34 4.69 18.83
C THR A 141 23.90 5.09 18.51
N ILE A 142 23.22 4.31 17.67
CA ILE A 142 21.81 4.51 17.33
C ILE A 142 20.92 3.74 18.29
N ARG A 143 21.28 2.50 18.66
CA ARG A 143 20.49 1.68 19.58
C ARG A 143 20.45 2.28 20.99
N ASN A 144 21.53 2.88 21.44
CA ASN A 144 21.66 3.46 22.78
C ASN A 144 21.01 4.86 22.89
N ASP A 145 20.70 5.54 21.77
CA ASP A 145 20.10 6.88 21.83
C ASP A 145 18.57 6.81 21.92
N PRO A 146 17.97 7.23 23.05
CA PRO A 146 16.52 7.14 23.28
C PRO A 146 15.69 7.99 22.31
N ARG A 147 16.28 8.96 21.61
CA ARG A 147 15.56 9.84 20.66
C ARG A 147 15.32 9.17 19.31
N ILE A 148 16.14 8.20 18.93
CA ILE A 148 16.09 7.54 17.61
C ILE A 148 15.91 6.02 17.69
N ASN A 149 16.17 5.40 18.85
CA ASN A 149 16.08 3.95 19.05
C ASN A 149 14.76 3.32 18.58
N TRP A 150 13.65 4.07 18.63
CA TRP A 150 12.35 3.64 18.10
C TRP A 150 12.46 3.16 16.66
N LEU A 151 13.36 3.71 15.83
CA LEU A 151 13.56 3.31 14.44
C LEU A 151 14.16 1.90 14.30
N CYS A 152 14.83 1.38 15.33
CA CYS A 152 15.44 0.04 15.36
C CYS A 152 14.39 -1.07 15.49
N ASN A 153 13.19 -0.77 15.97
CA ASN A 153 12.14 -1.76 16.13
C ASN A 153 11.74 -2.38 14.77
N PRO A 154 11.44 -3.69 14.72
CA PRO A 154 11.14 -4.40 13.47
C PRO A 154 9.90 -3.85 12.75
N VAL A 155 8.96 -3.25 13.50
CA VAL A 155 7.75 -2.58 12.98
C VAL A 155 8.08 -1.46 11.99
N HIS A 156 9.29 -0.89 12.05
CA HIS A 156 9.70 0.24 11.21
C HIS A 156 10.55 -0.14 10.00
N LYS A 157 10.67 -1.44 9.70
CA LYS A 157 11.24 -1.94 8.43
C LYS A 157 10.53 -1.33 7.22
N HIS A 158 11.29 -0.95 6.20
CA HIS A 158 10.78 -0.44 4.92
C HIS A 158 9.60 0.55 5.01
N ARG A 159 9.73 1.56 5.87
CA ARG A 159 8.67 2.56 6.07
C ARG A 159 8.43 3.44 4.83
N GLU A 160 9.44 3.58 3.98
CA GLU A 160 9.38 4.25 2.69
C GLU A 160 8.46 3.52 1.71
N LEU A 161 8.51 2.18 1.67
CA LEU A 161 7.65 1.37 0.81
C LEU A 161 6.19 1.40 1.26
N ARG A 162 5.96 1.53 2.58
CA ARG A 162 4.62 1.64 3.18
C ARG A 162 4.06 3.06 3.21
N GLY A 163 4.81 4.05 2.72
CA GLY A 163 4.38 5.45 2.70
C GLY A 163 4.19 6.06 4.09
N LEU A 164 5.00 5.66 5.07
CA LEU A 164 4.98 6.18 6.45
C LEU A 164 5.98 7.34 6.67
N THR A 165 6.82 7.63 5.69
CA THR A 165 7.71 8.79 5.69
C THR A 165 6.93 10.10 5.56
N SER A 166 7.59 11.23 5.79
CA SER A 166 6.96 12.56 5.66
C SER A 166 6.45 12.84 4.24
N ALA A 167 7.14 12.31 3.22
CA ALA A 167 6.70 12.37 1.82
C ALA A 167 5.55 11.40 1.55
N GLY A 168 5.60 10.21 2.15
CA GLY A 168 4.56 9.19 2.06
C GLY A 168 3.22 9.66 2.63
N LYS A 169 3.23 10.16 3.87
CA LYS A 169 2.06 10.74 4.54
C LYS A 169 1.44 11.90 3.76
N LYS A 170 2.24 12.68 3.03
CA LYS A 170 1.74 13.80 2.21
C LYS A 170 0.86 13.31 1.06
N TYR A 171 1.33 12.34 0.26
CA TYR A 171 0.53 11.88 -0.90
C TYR A 171 -0.71 11.10 -0.48
N ARG A 172 -0.68 10.46 0.70
CA ARG A 172 -1.83 9.77 1.29
C ARG A 172 -2.90 10.70 1.85
N GLY A 173 -2.70 12.02 1.82
CA GLY A 173 -3.64 12.98 2.38
C GLY A 173 -3.65 13.05 3.92
N LEU A 174 -2.67 12.43 4.59
CA LEU A 174 -2.61 12.32 6.07
C LEU A 174 -2.03 13.57 6.77
N ARG A 175 -1.66 14.61 6.01
CA ARG A 175 -1.16 15.86 6.59
C ARG A 175 -2.27 16.83 7.01
N GLY A 176 -3.40 16.79 6.31
CA GLY A 176 -4.55 17.61 6.67
C GLY A 176 -5.40 16.89 7.72
N ARG A 177 -6.14 17.70 8.49
CA ARG A 177 -7.13 17.25 9.47
C ARG A 177 -8.44 17.97 9.18
N GLY A 178 -9.57 17.43 9.67
CA GLY A 178 -10.90 18.00 9.46
C GLY A 178 -11.74 17.25 8.42
N HIS A 179 -12.89 17.83 8.07
CA HIS A 179 -13.94 17.16 7.28
C HIS A 179 -13.47 16.67 5.90
N LEU A 180 -12.56 17.41 5.24
CA LEU A 180 -11.99 17.06 3.94
C LEU A 180 -11.12 15.79 3.98
N HIS A 181 -10.66 15.38 5.16
CA HIS A 181 -9.70 14.29 5.34
C HIS A 181 -10.30 13.04 5.98
N HIS A 182 -11.62 12.97 6.20
CA HIS A 182 -12.23 11.81 6.88
C HIS A 182 -12.00 10.50 6.13
N LYS A 183 -12.11 10.50 4.79
CA LYS A 183 -11.86 9.33 3.92
C LYS A 183 -10.39 8.92 3.84
N ALA A 184 -9.46 9.81 4.20
CA ALA A 184 -8.03 9.56 4.08
C ALA A 184 -7.39 9.03 5.38
N ARG A 185 -8.13 9.06 6.51
CA ARG A 185 -7.59 8.85 7.86
C ARG A 185 -7.36 7.38 8.19
N SER A 186 -8.34 6.52 7.89
CA SER A 186 -8.11 5.09 7.72
C SER A 186 -7.56 4.84 6.32
N LEU A 187 -6.94 3.68 6.08
CA LEU A 187 -6.55 3.33 4.71
C LEU A 187 -7.79 3.47 3.81
N THR A 188 -7.68 4.14 2.67
CA THR A 188 -8.82 4.43 1.80
C THR A 188 -9.64 3.18 1.45
N LEU A 189 -8.96 2.04 1.31
CA LEU A 189 -9.58 0.73 1.13
C LEU A 189 -10.36 0.28 2.38
N ILE A 190 -9.82 0.49 3.58
CA ILE A 190 -10.49 0.18 4.84
C ILE A 190 -11.70 1.11 5.04
N SER A 191 -11.59 2.42 4.79
CA SER A 191 -12.75 3.32 4.87
C SER A 191 -13.85 2.91 3.90
N PHE A 192 -13.47 2.47 2.69
CA PHE A 192 -14.41 2.01 1.68
C PHE A 192 -15.13 0.73 2.14
N GLN A 193 -14.39 -0.25 2.65
CA GLN A 193 -14.95 -1.49 3.20
C GLN A 193 -15.85 -1.24 4.41
N SER A 194 -15.47 -0.34 5.32
CA SER A 194 -16.32 0.07 6.44
C SER A 194 -17.57 0.81 6.00
N SER A 195 -17.51 1.59 4.92
CA SER A 195 -18.68 2.27 4.35
C SER A 195 -19.65 1.28 3.69
N ILE A 196 -19.13 0.28 2.99
CA ILE A 196 -19.93 -0.84 2.45
C ILE A 196 -20.57 -1.62 3.60
N ALA A 197 -19.80 -1.97 4.63
CA ALA A 197 -20.32 -2.69 5.79
C ALA A 197 -21.42 -1.90 6.53
N ARG A 198 -21.27 -0.57 6.62
CA ARG A 198 -22.30 0.30 7.21
C ARG A 198 -23.56 0.37 6.34
N TRP A 199 -23.41 0.55 5.03
CA TRP A 199 -24.52 0.53 4.08
C TRP A 199 -25.25 -0.82 4.09
N MET A 200 -24.53 -1.94 4.18
CA MET A 200 -25.12 -3.27 4.33
C MET A 200 -25.91 -3.41 5.64
N LYS A 201 -25.44 -2.80 6.73
CA LYS A 201 -26.15 -2.80 8.04
C LYS A 201 -27.42 -1.94 7.98
N GLU A 202 -27.35 -0.77 7.38
CA GLU A 202 -28.47 0.18 7.23
C GLU A 202 -29.57 -0.35 6.29
N ASN A 203 -29.21 -1.15 5.26
CA ASN A 203 -30.18 -1.75 4.33
C ASN A 203 -30.57 -3.20 4.68
N SER A 204 -30.15 -3.71 5.85
CA SER A 204 -30.52 -5.05 6.34
C SER A 204 -31.80 -5.06 7.19
N THR A 205 -32.39 -3.89 7.45
CA THR A 205 -33.69 -3.75 8.12
C THR A 205 -34.79 -3.46 7.10
N THR A 206 -34.94 -4.32 6.10
CA THR A 206 -36.26 -4.49 5.46
C THR A 206 -36.96 -5.61 6.21
N GLN A 207 -37.94 -5.20 7.02
CA GLN A 207 -38.96 -6.04 7.60
C GLN A 207 -39.72 -6.66 6.42
N TRP A 208 -39.35 -7.88 6.03
CA TRP A 208 -40.11 -8.67 5.08
C TRP A 208 -41.36 -9.16 5.80
N VAL A 209 -42.43 -8.38 5.64
CA VAL A 209 -43.80 -8.88 5.76
C VAL A 209 -43.99 -9.74 4.51
N ASP A 210 -43.94 -11.05 4.67
CA ASP A 210 -44.89 -12.02 4.10
C ASP A 210 -44.35 -13.46 4.16
N ASP A 211 -45.23 -14.31 4.68
CA ASP A 211 -45.07 -15.74 4.89
C ASP A 211 -44.68 -16.49 3.61
N SER A 212 -43.52 -17.13 3.62
CA SER A 212 -43.29 -18.41 2.96
C SER A 212 -41.88 -18.90 3.30
N ALA A 213 -41.80 -20.15 3.78
CA ALA A 213 -40.58 -20.81 4.27
C ALA A 213 -39.38 -20.82 3.30
N SER A 214 -39.57 -20.39 2.05
CA SER A 214 -38.57 -20.27 0.98
C SER A 214 -37.60 -19.09 1.15
N SER A 215 -38.02 -18.00 1.82
CA SER A 215 -37.24 -16.75 1.92
C SER A 215 -36.16 -16.81 3.01
N VAL A 216 -36.40 -17.54 4.10
CA VAL A 216 -35.42 -17.74 5.19
C VAL A 216 -34.24 -18.60 4.74
N LEU A 217 -34.48 -19.60 3.88
CA LEU A 217 -33.43 -20.47 3.36
C LEU A 217 -32.45 -19.71 2.45
N ILE A 218 -32.96 -18.83 1.58
CA ILE A 218 -32.14 -17.99 0.69
C ILE A 218 -31.27 -17.01 1.49
N CYS A 219 -31.83 -16.44 2.57
CA CYS A 219 -31.12 -15.50 3.43
C CYS A 219 -30.04 -16.21 4.28
N MET A 220 -30.31 -17.41 4.77
CA MET A 220 -29.33 -18.27 5.47
C MET A 220 -28.18 -18.70 4.53
N LEU A 221 -28.49 -19.09 3.28
CA LEU A 221 -27.51 -19.49 2.28
C LEU A 221 -26.59 -18.33 1.84
N TYR A 222 -27.12 -17.10 1.76
CA TYR A 222 -26.31 -15.91 1.50
C TYR A 222 -25.38 -15.57 2.68
N LYS A 223 -25.85 -15.75 3.93
CA LYS A 223 -25.02 -15.62 5.14
C LYS A 223 -23.90 -16.66 5.19
N PHE A 224 -24.18 -17.90 4.77
CA PHE A 224 -23.19 -18.98 4.70
C PHE A 224 -22.15 -18.75 3.60
N ARG A 225 -22.56 -18.24 2.44
CA ARG A 225 -21.68 -17.91 1.30
C ARG A 225 -20.71 -16.77 1.61
N VAL A 226 -21.13 -15.78 2.41
CA VAL A 226 -20.26 -14.68 2.88
C VAL A 226 -19.29 -15.14 3.97
N LEU A 227 -19.69 -16.06 4.85
CA LEU A 227 -18.80 -16.64 5.86
C LEU A 227 -17.71 -17.52 5.20
N LEU A 228 -18.07 -18.29 4.17
CA LEU A 228 -17.13 -19.09 3.37
C LEU A 228 -16.13 -18.24 2.59
N PHE A 229 -16.51 -17.01 2.20
CA PHE A 229 -15.59 -16.08 1.51
C PHE A 229 -14.60 -15.39 2.47
N GLN A 230 -14.84 -15.43 3.78
CA GLN A 230 -13.93 -14.89 4.81
C GLN A 230 -12.87 -15.91 5.26
N PHE A 231 -13.11 -17.21 5.09
CA PHE A 231 -12.17 -18.25 5.49
C PHE A 231 -11.56 -18.96 4.28
N LYS A 232 -10.30 -18.67 4.02
CA LYS A 232 -9.46 -19.45 3.10
C LYS A 232 -9.23 -20.84 3.72
N LEU A 233 -10.20 -21.74 3.54
CA LEU A 233 -10.16 -23.12 4.03
C LEU A 233 -9.07 -23.89 3.29
N SER A 234 -7.99 -24.21 4.02
CA SER A 234 -7.00 -25.19 3.59
C SER A 234 -7.52 -26.57 3.98
N THR A 235 -8.05 -27.33 3.03
CA THR A 235 -8.38 -28.75 3.24
C THR A 235 -7.10 -29.60 3.15
N LYS A 236 -6.85 -30.46 4.13
CA LYS A 236 -5.82 -31.52 4.05
C LYS A 236 -6.51 -32.87 4.24
N ALA A 237 -6.28 -33.79 3.31
CA ALA A 237 -6.68 -35.18 3.46
C ALA A 237 -5.77 -35.85 4.50
N VAL A 238 -6.36 -36.55 5.47
CA VAL A 238 -5.63 -37.36 6.44
C VAL A 238 -6.09 -38.80 6.27
N ASN A 239 -5.17 -39.69 5.94
CA ASN A 239 -5.41 -41.14 5.96
C ASN A 239 -5.09 -41.65 7.36
N SER A 240 -6.09 -42.13 8.09
CA SER A 240 -5.87 -42.87 9.33
C SER A 240 -5.81 -44.37 9.04
N HIS A 241 -4.65 -44.99 9.24
CA HIS A 241 -4.52 -46.44 9.32
C HIS A 241 -4.81 -46.89 10.75
N THR A 242 -5.87 -47.68 10.95
CA THR A 242 -6.05 -48.52 12.13
C THR A 242 -6.60 -49.88 11.69
N GLN A 243 -5.99 -50.94 12.23
CA GLN A 243 -6.23 -52.32 11.79
C GLN A 243 -7.68 -52.75 12.01
N GLY A 244 -8.27 -53.39 11.00
CA GLY A 244 -9.38 -54.33 11.19
C GLY A 244 -10.74 -54.01 10.57
N LYS A 245 -11.06 -52.78 10.12
CA LYS A 245 -12.34 -52.50 9.43
C LYS A 245 -12.18 -51.44 8.32
N LYS A 246 -12.95 -51.61 7.21
CA LYS A 246 -12.85 -50.90 5.91
C LYS A 246 -12.57 -49.39 6.05
N ALA A 247 -11.54 -48.91 5.33
CA ALA A 247 -11.13 -47.51 5.31
C ALA A 247 -12.17 -46.59 4.63
N THR A 248 -12.72 -45.64 5.37
CA THR A 248 -13.54 -44.53 4.84
C THR A 248 -12.69 -43.26 4.77
N THR A 249 -12.59 -42.66 3.58
CA THR A 249 -11.86 -41.40 3.37
C THR A 249 -12.68 -40.23 3.94
N GLY A 250 -12.31 -39.74 5.13
CA GLY A 250 -12.93 -38.55 5.75
C GLY A 250 -12.16 -37.26 5.45
N TYR A 251 -12.89 -36.15 5.29
CA TYR A 251 -12.31 -34.81 5.19
C TYR A 251 -12.49 -34.05 6.51
N VAL A 252 -11.41 -33.45 7.02
CA VAL A 252 -11.38 -32.70 8.29
C VAL A 252 -11.17 -31.21 8.01
N ILE A 253 -11.99 -30.36 8.62
CA ILE A 253 -11.87 -28.90 8.52
C ILE A 253 -11.22 -28.34 9.78
N PHE A 254 -10.14 -27.56 9.60
CA PHE A 254 -9.37 -26.93 10.68
C PHE A 254 -9.59 -25.41 10.72
N LEU A 255 -9.63 -24.86 11.93
CA LEU A 255 -9.64 -23.42 12.21
C LEU A 255 -8.52 -23.12 13.22
N GLY A 256 -7.35 -22.75 12.70
CA GLY A 256 -6.13 -22.68 13.52
C GLY A 256 -5.66 -24.09 13.93
N SER A 257 -5.40 -24.32 15.22
CA SER A 257 -4.90 -25.59 15.75
C SER A 257 -5.98 -26.59 16.17
N ASN A 258 -7.27 -26.22 16.09
CA ASN A 258 -8.37 -27.02 16.62
C ASN A 258 -9.24 -27.63 15.50
N VAL A 259 -9.66 -28.88 15.71
CA VAL A 259 -10.57 -29.63 14.82
C VAL A 259 -12.02 -29.29 15.18
N ILE A 260 -12.84 -28.95 14.18
CA ILE A 260 -14.24 -28.55 14.42
C ILE A 260 -15.25 -29.63 14.01
N SER A 261 -15.07 -30.34 12.89
CA SER A 261 -15.98 -31.43 12.49
C SER A 261 -15.43 -32.31 11.35
N THR A 262 -15.95 -33.55 11.28
CA THR A 262 -15.68 -34.57 10.24
C THR A 262 -16.93 -34.82 9.42
N PHE A 263 -16.85 -34.73 8.08
CA PHE A 263 -17.98 -35.00 7.18
C PHE A 263 -17.72 -36.17 6.22
N ASN A 264 -18.80 -36.90 5.88
CA ASN A 264 -18.79 -38.03 4.93
C ASN A 264 -19.08 -37.54 3.49
N LYS A 265 -18.60 -38.27 2.47
CA LYS A 265 -18.60 -37.83 1.05
C LYS A 265 -19.99 -37.51 0.48
N ASP A 266 -21.04 -38.14 0.98
CA ASP A 266 -22.41 -37.98 0.44
C ASP A 266 -23.00 -36.59 0.71
N ALA A 267 -22.56 -35.91 1.77
CA ALA A 267 -23.00 -34.55 2.09
C ALA A 267 -22.44 -33.50 1.11
N LEU A 268 -21.29 -33.76 0.48
CA LEU A 268 -20.69 -32.90 -0.54
C LEU A 268 -21.42 -33.00 -1.88
N LEU A 269 -21.96 -34.19 -2.21
CA LEU A 269 -22.75 -34.41 -3.42
C LEU A 269 -24.07 -33.64 -3.38
N ILE A 270 -24.74 -33.60 -2.21
CA ILE A 270 -25.98 -32.84 -2.01
C ILE A 270 -25.76 -31.33 -2.19
N LEU A 271 -24.65 -30.79 -1.68
CA LEU A 271 -24.29 -29.38 -1.86
C LEU A 271 -23.98 -29.03 -3.31
N SER A 272 -23.35 -29.94 -4.07
CA SER A 272 -23.08 -29.73 -5.50
C SER A 272 -24.36 -29.75 -6.36
N PHE A 273 -25.36 -30.53 -5.97
CA PHE A 273 -26.65 -30.61 -6.67
C PHE A 273 -27.47 -29.33 -6.47
N ILE A 274 -27.41 -28.74 -5.28
CA ILE A 274 -28.09 -27.47 -4.94
C ILE A 274 -27.50 -26.29 -5.73
N ASP A 275 -26.17 -26.26 -5.92
CA ASP A 275 -25.49 -25.22 -6.73
C ASP A 275 -25.88 -25.29 -8.22
N ILE A 276 -26.05 -26.48 -8.79
CA ILE A 276 -26.45 -26.67 -10.20
C ILE A 276 -27.90 -26.19 -10.41
N VAL A 277 -28.81 -26.49 -9.48
CA VAL A 277 -30.22 -26.09 -9.57
C VAL A 277 -30.37 -24.57 -9.41
N LEU A 278 -29.62 -23.94 -8.50
CA LEU A 278 -29.63 -22.49 -8.31
C LEU A 278 -29.01 -21.72 -9.51
N THR A 279 -28.03 -22.31 -10.19
CA THR A 279 -27.42 -21.69 -11.38
C THR A 279 -28.36 -21.70 -12.59
N ARG A 280 -29.18 -22.75 -12.76
CA ARG A 280 -30.22 -22.81 -13.81
C ARG A 280 -31.36 -21.82 -13.56
N PHE A 281 -31.81 -21.67 -12.31
CA PHE A 281 -32.89 -20.74 -11.97
C PHE A 281 -32.49 -19.27 -12.20
N SER A 282 -31.22 -18.93 -11.98
CA SER A 282 -30.68 -17.59 -12.27
C SER A 282 -30.62 -17.25 -13.77
N MET A 283 -30.53 -18.25 -14.67
CA MET A 283 -30.45 -18.02 -16.11
C MET A 283 -31.82 -17.81 -16.78
N GLN A 284 -32.91 -18.37 -16.23
CA GLN A 284 -34.26 -18.15 -16.76
C GLN A 284 -34.77 -16.73 -16.49
N ASN A 285 -34.55 -16.20 -15.28
CA ASN A 285 -34.95 -14.83 -14.93
C ASN A 285 -34.18 -13.73 -15.70
N SER A 286 -32.97 -14.03 -16.18
CA SER A 286 -32.21 -13.10 -17.04
C SER A 286 -32.77 -12.98 -18.46
N LYS A 287 -33.54 -13.96 -18.96
CA LYS A 287 -34.13 -13.92 -20.31
C LYS A 287 -35.45 -13.14 -20.32
N GLU A 288 -36.26 -13.23 -19.27
CA GLU A 288 -37.54 -12.51 -19.18
C GLU A 288 -37.37 -10.99 -19.04
N SER A 289 -36.32 -10.53 -18.36
CA SER A 289 -36.01 -9.09 -18.23
C SER A 289 -35.60 -8.40 -19.54
N LYS A 290 -35.27 -9.17 -20.61
CA LYS A 290 -34.87 -8.64 -21.93
C LYS A 290 -36.00 -8.52 -22.95
N VAL A 291 -37.17 -9.11 -22.68
CA VAL A 291 -38.36 -9.07 -23.58
C VAL A 291 -39.28 -7.88 -23.25
N ARG A 292 -39.05 -7.17 -22.15
CA ARG A 292 -39.90 -6.05 -21.68
C ARG A 292 -39.44 -4.66 -22.13
N LEU A 293 -38.48 -4.56 -23.06
CA LEU A 293 -37.98 -3.31 -23.63
C LEU A 293 -37.88 -3.42 -25.16
N THR A 294 -39.04 -3.52 -25.81
CA THR A 294 -39.30 -3.17 -27.22
C THR A 294 -40.73 -2.70 -27.32
#